data_AF-D0SGX3-F1
#
_entry.id   AF-D0SGX3-F1
#
_cell.length_a   1.000
_cell.length_b   1.000
_cell.length_c   1.000
_cell.angle_alpha   90.00
_cell.angle_beta   90.00
_cell.angle_gamma   90.00
#
_symmetry.space_group_name_H-M   'P 1'
#
loop_
_entity.id
_entity.type
_entity.pdbx_description
1 polymer ?
#
loop_
_entity_poly.entity_id
_entity_poly.type
_entity_poly.pdbx_seq_one_letter_code
_entity_poly.pdbx_strand_id
1 'polypeptide(L)'
;MKILLFFVSVLSITTSFANEVCYPQKHANVPNIISLDYHSARKQLIINHWQPFQTLHFNKAKDELIYSGNGWGFWEKGYHEIEQCSGMGSAPCIFNFKDVYGNLLQIGTQGEEYPSAKIYASVKSVNFKCELNK
;
A
#
# COMPACT_ATOMS: atom_id res chain seq x y z
N MET A 1 9.10 -48.75 48.75
CA MET A 1 9.14 -48.44 47.30
C MET A 1 8.60 -47.03 47.12
N LYS A 2 9.46 -46.01 46.91
CA LYS A 2 9.06 -44.60 46.75
C LYS A 2 9.11 -44.26 45.26
N ILE A 3 7.95 -43.96 44.66
CA ILE A 3 7.84 -43.52 43.26
C ILE A 3 8.01 -42.01 43.24
N LEU A 4 9.10 -41.52 42.66
CA LEU A 4 9.37 -40.10 42.45
C LEU A 4 8.71 -39.70 41.13
N LEU A 5 7.60 -38.95 41.19
CA LEU A 5 6.93 -38.39 40.02
C LEU A 5 7.66 -37.10 39.60
N PHE A 6 8.36 -37.15 38.47
CA PHE A 6 8.94 -35.96 37.83
C PHE A 6 7.83 -35.21 37.06
N PHE A 7 7.44 -34.05 37.57
CA PHE A 7 6.61 -33.08 36.85
C PHE A 7 7.46 -32.38 35.77
N VAL A 8 7.30 -32.78 34.52
CA VAL A 8 7.87 -32.07 33.37
C VAL A 8 6.97 -30.86 33.07
N SER A 9 7.41 -29.68 33.51
CA SER A 9 6.79 -28.40 33.17
C SER A 9 7.07 -28.08 31.71
N VAL A 10 6.04 -28.21 30.86
CA VAL A 10 6.09 -27.77 29.46
C VAL A 10 5.91 -26.26 29.47
N LEU A 11 7.02 -25.53 29.34
CA LEU A 11 7.02 -24.07 29.21
C LEU A 11 6.55 -23.72 27.79
N SER A 12 5.26 -23.46 27.62
CA SER A 12 4.70 -22.97 26.37
C SER A 12 5.24 -21.58 26.08
N ILE A 13 6.22 -21.48 25.17
CA ILE A 13 6.69 -20.21 24.63
C ILE A 13 5.60 -19.70 23.68
N THR A 14 4.75 -18.81 24.17
CA THR A 14 3.83 -18.07 23.30
C THR A 14 4.63 -16.99 22.59
N THR A 15 5.00 -17.23 21.33
CA THR A 15 5.51 -16.18 20.45
C THR A 15 4.35 -15.24 20.13
N SER A 16 4.26 -14.13 20.86
CA SER A 16 3.41 -13.01 20.49
C SER A 16 3.97 -12.40 19.21
N PHE A 17 3.33 -12.68 18.07
CA PHE A 17 3.49 -11.87 16.87
C PHE A 17 2.86 -10.51 17.15
N ALA A 18 3.63 -9.62 17.79
CA ALA A 18 3.25 -8.23 17.88
C ALA A 18 3.17 -7.70 16.44
N ASN A 19 2.04 -7.08 16.08
CA ASN A 19 1.92 -6.32 14.85
C ASN A 19 2.97 -5.20 14.91
N GLU A 20 4.16 -5.43 14.35
CA GLU A 20 5.18 -4.40 14.28
C GLU A 20 4.62 -3.25 13.45
N VAL A 21 4.52 -2.08 14.06
CA VAL A 21 4.20 -0.84 13.37
C VAL A 21 5.35 -0.62 12.38
N CYS A 22 5.07 -0.84 11.10
CA CYS A 22 6.00 -0.59 10.02
C CYS A 22 6.27 0.92 9.95
N TYR A 23 7.31 1.39 10.63
CA TYR A 23 7.78 2.76 10.47
C TYR A 23 9.31 2.74 10.38
N PRO A 24 9.87 2.99 9.19
CA PRO A 24 11.31 2.94 9.01
C PRO A 24 12.00 4.04 9.82
N GLN A 25 13.18 3.75 10.36
CA GLN A 25 13.98 4.73 11.11
C GLN A 25 14.43 5.92 10.25
N LYS A 26 14.57 5.69 8.94
CA LYS A 26 14.99 6.70 7.97
C LYS A 26 14.13 6.57 6.72
N HIS A 27 13.51 7.68 6.30
CA HIS A 27 12.70 7.74 5.08
C HIS A 27 12.73 9.14 4.46
N ALA A 28 12.35 9.24 3.20
CA ALA A 28 12.07 10.54 2.58
C ALA A 28 10.86 11.21 3.23
N ASN A 29 10.80 12.55 3.21
CA ASN A 29 9.70 13.29 3.82
C ASN A 29 8.34 12.82 3.26
N VAL A 30 7.37 12.53 4.12
CA VAL A 30 6.02 12.17 3.69
C VAL A 30 5.17 13.45 3.74
N PRO A 31 4.80 14.04 2.59
CA PRO A 31 4.02 15.27 2.58
C PRO A 31 2.60 15.04 3.11
N ASN A 32 1.96 16.09 3.66
CA ASN A 32 0.55 16.04 4.02
C ASN A 32 -0.32 16.06 2.75
N ILE A 33 -0.74 14.87 2.31
CA ILE A 33 -1.46 14.67 1.05
C ILE A 33 -2.87 14.10 1.24
N ILE A 34 -3.32 13.91 2.48
CA ILE A 34 -4.67 13.43 2.77
C ILE A 34 -5.69 14.40 2.17
N SER A 35 -6.76 13.86 1.60
CA SER A 35 -7.84 14.59 0.92
C SER A 35 -7.46 15.32 -0.38
N LEU A 36 -6.19 15.32 -0.79
CA LEU A 36 -5.82 15.76 -2.14
C LEU A 36 -6.34 14.76 -3.17
N ASP A 37 -6.68 15.24 -4.36
CA ASP A 37 -6.86 14.34 -5.50
C ASP A 37 -5.55 13.58 -5.78
N TYR A 38 -5.67 12.35 -6.27
CA TYR A 38 -4.51 11.48 -6.43
C TYR A 38 -3.44 12.07 -7.37
N HIS A 39 -3.84 12.82 -8.40
CA HIS A 39 -2.91 13.44 -9.35
C HIS A 39 -2.05 14.51 -8.66
N SER A 40 -2.65 15.33 -7.81
CA SER A 40 -1.95 16.32 -7.00
C SER A 40 -1.08 15.67 -5.93
N ALA A 41 -1.58 14.63 -5.25
CA ALA A 41 -0.83 13.88 -4.25
C ALA A 41 0.42 13.22 -4.84
N ARG A 42 0.32 12.62 -6.03
CA ARG A 42 1.45 12.01 -6.74
C ARG A 42 2.55 13.02 -7.04
N LYS A 43 2.20 14.23 -7.47
CA LYS A 43 3.19 15.30 -7.71
C LYS A 43 3.94 15.65 -6.42
N GLN A 44 3.22 15.78 -5.31
CA GLN A 44 3.83 16.05 -4.00
C GLN A 44 4.77 14.92 -3.57
N LEU A 45 4.37 13.66 -3.75
CA LEU A 45 5.22 12.50 -3.46
C LEU A 45 6.53 12.54 -4.27
N ILE A 46 6.44 12.74 -5.59
CA ILE A 46 7.62 12.81 -6.47
C ILE A 46 8.58 13.93 -6.07
N ILE A 47 8.05 15.13 -5.78
CA ILE A 47 8.85 16.27 -5.32
C ILE A 47 9.55 15.96 -3.98
N ASN A 48 8.92 15.14 -3.13
CA ASN A 48 9.48 14.68 -1.86
C ASN A 48 10.25 13.36 -2.00
N HIS A 49 10.79 13.06 -3.18
CA HIS A 49 11.67 11.91 -3.46
C HIS A 49 11.02 10.52 -3.28
N TRP A 50 9.69 10.45 -3.37
CA TRP A 50 8.96 9.19 -3.51
C TRP A 50 8.74 8.86 -4.98
N GLN A 51 9.32 7.76 -5.44
CA GLN A 51 9.25 7.32 -6.82
C GLN A 51 8.11 6.31 -7.01
N PRO A 52 7.28 6.44 -8.06
CA PRO A 52 6.30 5.43 -8.43
C PRO A 52 6.92 4.03 -8.49
N PHE A 53 6.33 3.06 -7.79
CA PHE A 53 6.82 1.69 -7.75
C PHE A 53 5.80 0.73 -8.37
N GLN A 54 6.15 0.22 -9.54
CA GLN A 54 5.30 -0.72 -10.27
C GLN A 54 5.37 -2.12 -9.65
N THR A 55 4.23 -2.59 -9.16
CA THR A 55 4.07 -3.95 -8.61
C THR A 55 3.48 -4.92 -9.63
N LEU A 56 2.69 -4.43 -10.59
CA LEU A 56 2.04 -5.24 -11.62
C LEU A 56 2.93 -5.41 -12.84
N HIS A 57 2.96 -6.62 -13.40
CA HIS A 57 3.64 -6.87 -14.67
C HIS A 57 2.80 -6.30 -15.84
N PHE A 58 3.43 -5.66 -16.83
CA PHE A 58 2.74 -5.05 -17.98
C PHE A 58 1.77 -6.02 -18.69
N ASN A 59 2.21 -7.26 -18.91
CA ASN A 59 1.40 -8.28 -19.58
C ASN A 59 0.21 -8.80 -18.73
N LYS A 60 0.15 -8.47 -17.43
CA LYS A 60 -0.92 -8.91 -16.52
C LYS A 60 -1.83 -7.77 -16.08
N ALA A 61 -1.35 -6.52 -16.15
CA ALA A 61 -2.05 -5.37 -15.62
C ALA A 61 -3.47 -5.19 -16.18
N LYS A 62 -3.68 -5.49 -17.47
CA LYS A 62 -5.03 -5.43 -18.06
C LYS A 62 -5.98 -6.41 -17.39
N ASP A 63 -5.59 -7.67 -17.27
CA ASP A 63 -6.44 -8.72 -16.70
C ASP A 63 -6.75 -8.44 -15.22
N GLU A 64 -5.79 -7.86 -14.49
CA GLU A 64 -5.94 -7.54 -13.07
C GLU A 64 -6.76 -6.25 -12.81
N LEU A 65 -6.76 -5.30 -13.75
CA LEU A 65 -7.33 -3.96 -13.53
C LEU A 65 -8.61 -3.64 -14.32
N ILE A 66 -8.88 -4.34 -15.43
CA ILE A 66 -9.98 -3.98 -16.35
C ILE A 66 -11.37 -4.02 -15.71
N TYR A 67 -11.58 -4.87 -14.71
CA TYR A 67 -12.85 -4.97 -13.97
C TYR A 67 -12.77 -4.35 -12.56
N SER A 68 -11.68 -3.66 -12.25
CA SER A 68 -11.34 -3.17 -10.92
C SER A 68 -11.64 -1.67 -10.78
N GLY A 69 -12.87 -1.24 -11.13
CA GLY A 69 -13.30 0.15 -10.98
C GLY A 69 -12.38 1.13 -11.72
N ASN A 70 -11.74 2.05 -10.98
CA ASN A 70 -10.84 3.06 -11.56
C ASN A 70 -9.54 2.47 -12.15
N GLY A 71 -9.22 1.20 -11.87
CA GLY A 71 -7.90 0.60 -12.05
C GLY A 71 -7.32 0.75 -13.45
N TRP A 72 -8.03 0.26 -14.47
CA TRP A 72 -7.54 0.32 -15.85
C TRP A 72 -7.43 1.75 -16.38
N GLY A 73 -8.37 2.62 -15.99
CA GLY A 73 -8.34 4.03 -16.37
C GLY A 73 -7.15 4.80 -15.79
N PHE A 74 -6.66 4.42 -14.60
CA PHE A 74 -5.39 4.91 -14.08
C PHE A 74 -4.20 4.31 -14.84
N TRP A 75 -4.20 3.00 -15.09
CA TRP A 75 -3.11 2.34 -15.81
C TRP A 75 -2.86 2.96 -17.20
N GLU A 76 -3.90 3.17 -18.01
CA GLU A 76 -3.80 3.76 -19.35
C GLU A 76 -3.25 5.18 -19.35
N LYS A 77 -3.36 5.91 -18.22
CA LYS A 77 -2.79 7.25 -18.05
C LYS A 77 -1.34 7.23 -17.54
N GLY A 78 -0.73 6.06 -17.37
CA GLY A 78 0.67 5.91 -16.96
C GLY A 78 0.89 5.84 -15.44
N TYR A 79 -0.17 5.64 -14.65
CA TYR A 79 -0.07 5.42 -13.20
C TYR A 79 0.27 3.95 -12.90
N HIS A 80 1.48 3.52 -13.27
CA HIS A 80 1.92 2.13 -13.12
C HIS A 80 2.26 1.73 -11.68
N GLU A 81 2.28 2.68 -10.76
CA GLU A 81 2.38 2.43 -9.32
C GLU A 81 1.12 1.79 -8.71
N ILE A 82 0.03 1.70 -9.47
CA ILE A 82 -1.22 1.07 -9.03
C ILE A 82 -1.02 -0.43 -8.80
N GLU A 83 -1.50 -0.92 -7.66
CA GLU A 83 -1.44 -2.34 -7.27
C GLU A 83 -2.79 -3.02 -7.51
N GLN A 84 -3.85 -2.39 -7.06
CA GLN A 84 -5.21 -2.92 -7.18
C GLN A 84 -6.24 -1.82 -6.91
N CYS A 85 -7.47 -2.08 -7.31
CA CYS A 85 -8.63 -1.25 -7.00
C CYS A 85 -9.84 -2.13 -6.71
N SER A 86 -10.81 -1.61 -5.96
CA SER A 86 -12.12 -2.23 -5.83
C SER A 86 -13.04 -1.73 -6.94
N GLY A 87 -13.72 -2.66 -7.62
CA GLY A 87 -14.81 -2.34 -8.56
C GLY A 87 -16.15 -2.00 -7.89
N MET A 88 -16.24 -2.07 -6.56
CA MET A 88 -17.46 -1.81 -5.80
C MET A 88 -17.22 -0.76 -4.70
N GLY A 89 -18.33 -0.21 -4.18
CA GLY A 89 -18.30 0.73 -3.06
C GLY A 89 -17.74 2.09 -3.49
N SER A 90 -16.82 2.64 -2.70
CA SER A 90 -16.18 3.94 -2.98
C SER A 90 -15.00 3.85 -3.96
N ALA A 91 -14.93 2.79 -4.78
CA ALA A 91 -13.85 2.54 -5.75
C ALA A 91 -12.41 2.79 -5.23
N PRO A 92 -12.04 2.34 -4.02
CA PRO A 92 -10.71 2.58 -3.48
C PRO A 92 -9.64 1.92 -4.35
N CYS A 93 -8.51 2.61 -4.51
CA CYS A 93 -7.32 2.09 -5.18
C CYS A 93 -6.11 2.16 -4.26
N ILE A 94 -5.14 1.30 -4.53
CA ILE A 94 -3.87 1.22 -3.84
C ILE A 94 -2.75 1.53 -4.83
N PHE A 95 -1.83 2.39 -4.41
CA PHE A 95 -0.65 2.77 -5.19
C PHE A 95 0.60 2.68 -4.32
N ASN A 96 1.73 2.30 -4.91
CA ASN A 96 2.98 2.07 -4.19
C ASN A 96 4.10 2.99 -4.64
N PHE A 97 4.87 3.50 -3.69
CA PHE A 97 6.03 4.36 -3.94
C PHE A 97 7.24 3.84 -3.17
N LYS A 98 8.43 3.99 -3.75
CA LYS A 98 9.70 3.75 -3.07
C LYS A 98 10.47 5.05 -2.90
N ASP A 99 11.13 5.21 -1.75
CA ASP A 99 12.09 6.30 -1.57
C ASP A 99 13.53 5.84 -1.89
N VAL A 100 14.48 6.78 -1.80
CA VAL A 100 15.92 6.53 -2.01
C VAL A 100 16.56 5.59 -0.99
N TYR A 101 15.86 5.27 0.10
CA TYR A 101 16.31 4.34 1.13
C TYR A 101 15.69 2.95 0.95
N GLY A 102 14.84 2.76 -0.06
CA GLY A 102 14.17 1.50 -0.36
C GLY A 102 12.88 1.27 0.41
N ASN A 103 12.41 2.24 1.21
CA ASN A 103 11.17 2.10 1.96
C ASN A 103 9.98 2.07 1.01
N LEU A 104 8.96 1.28 1.34
CA LEU A 104 7.73 1.18 0.57
C LEU A 104 6.61 1.97 1.26
N LEU A 105 6.06 2.96 0.56
CA LEU A 105 4.92 3.75 0.99
C LEU A 105 3.71 3.39 0.12
N GLN A 106 2.63 3.01 0.78
CA GLN A 106 1.35 2.68 0.16
C GLN A 106 0.36 3.83 0.34
N ILE A 107 -0.23 4.25 -0.77
CA ILE A 107 -1.24 5.30 -0.84
C ILE A 107 -2.58 4.65 -1.15
N GLY A 108 -3.56 4.83 -0.27
CA GLY A 108 -4.94 4.41 -0.50
C GLY A 108 -5.80 5.59 -0.90
N THR A 109 -6.61 5.44 -1.95
CA THR A 109 -7.60 6.44 -2.36
C THR A 109 -9.03 6.01 -2.05
N GLN A 110 -9.94 6.96 -2.14
CA GLN A 110 -11.38 6.75 -2.14
C GLN A 110 -12.05 7.71 -3.14
N GLY A 111 -13.18 7.27 -3.70
CA GLY A 111 -13.96 7.99 -4.70
C GLY A 111 -13.71 7.47 -6.12
N GLU A 112 -14.63 7.79 -7.01
CA GLU A 112 -14.52 7.49 -8.44
C GLU A 112 -13.55 8.45 -9.14
N GLU A 113 -12.99 7.99 -10.25
CA GLU A 113 -12.12 8.78 -11.13
C GLU A 113 -12.81 8.98 -12.48
N TYR A 114 -13.41 10.16 -12.68
CA TYR A 114 -14.11 10.50 -13.92
C TYR A 114 -13.78 11.95 -14.37
N PRO A 115 -12.58 12.16 -14.97
CA PRO A 115 -12.09 13.50 -15.29
C PRO A 115 -12.95 14.31 -16.25
N SER A 116 -13.69 13.66 -17.15
CA SER A 116 -14.61 14.34 -18.08
C SER A 116 -15.72 15.09 -17.35
N ALA A 117 -16.13 14.63 -16.16
CA ALA A 117 -17.05 15.34 -15.27
C ALA A 117 -16.35 16.07 -14.12
N LYS A 118 -15.02 16.19 -14.15
CA LYS A 118 -14.18 16.79 -13.09
C LYS A 118 -14.31 16.09 -11.73
N ILE A 119 -14.53 14.77 -11.74
CA ILE A 119 -14.56 13.93 -10.54
C ILE A 119 -13.21 13.22 -10.41
N TYR A 120 -12.60 13.30 -9.23
CA TYR A 120 -11.26 12.74 -8.98
C TYR A 120 -11.23 11.96 -7.67
N ALA A 121 -10.54 10.82 -7.70
CA ALA A 121 -10.32 10.03 -6.49
C ALA A 121 -9.37 10.78 -5.54
N SER A 122 -9.69 10.77 -4.25
CA SER A 122 -8.95 11.49 -3.21
C SER A 122 -8.14 10.54 -2.33
N VAL A 123 -6.99 10.98 -1.82
CA VAL A 123 -6.18 10.18 -0.89
C VAL A 123 -6.88 10.07 0.45
N LYS A 124 -7.02 8.82 0.92
CA LYS A 124 -7.61 8.49 2.22
C LYS A 124 -6.59 7.96 3.22
N SER A 125 -5.54 7.30 2.76
CA SER A 125 -4.53 6.71 3.64
C SER A 125 -3.13 6.78 3.04
N VAL A 126 -2.14 6.84 3.94
CA VAL A 126 -0.71 6.83 3.65
C VAL A 126 -0.05 5.95 4.70
N ASN A 127 0.46 4.79 4.29
CA ASN A 127 1.00 3.79 5.21
C ASN A 127 2.33 3.26 4.70
N PHE A 128 3.31 3.07 5.59
CA PHE A 128 4.49 2.29 5.25
C PHE A 128 4.14 0.80 5.21
N LYS A 129 4.67 0.08 4.22
CA LYS A 129 4.52 -1.37 4.08
C LYS A 129 5.85 -2.01 4.45
N CYS A 130 5.83 -2.92 5.43
CA CYS A 130 6.99 -3.75 5.72
C CYS A 130 7.29 -4.64 4.52
N GLU A 131 8.53 -4.66 4.03
CA GLU A 131 9.00 -5.80 3.27
C GLU A 131 9.25 -6.92 4.29
N LEU A 132 8.39 -7.95 4.32
CA LEU A 132 8.75 -9.21 4.95
C LEU A 132 9.96 -9.72 4.17
N ASN A 133 11.14 -9.72 4.80
CA ASN A 133 12.37 -10.22 4.20
C ASN A 133 12.07 -11.51 3.43
N LYS A 134 12.35 -11.50 2.12
CA LYS A 134 12.27 -12.70 1.27
C LYS A 134 13.36 -13.69 1.64
#